data_AF-A0A6I2ILN5-F1
#
_entry.id   AF-A0A6I2ILN5-F1
#
_cell.length_a   1.000
_cell.length_b   1.000
_cell.length_c   1.000
_cell.angle_alpha   90.00
_cell.angle_beta   90.00
_cell.angle_gamma   90.00
#
_symmetry.space_group_name_H-M   'P 1'
#
loop_
_entity.id
_entity.type
_entity.pdbx_description
1 polymer ?
#
loop_
_entity_poly.entity_id
_entity_poly.type
_entity_poly.pdbx_seq_one_letter_code
_entity_poly.pdbx_strand_id
1 'polypeptide(L)'
;MGTHAFADMMYRLYQFFGLFDKDDERREVRGNSSYSFHQSFFDQGYNDVIRIIDSNEVFSLEERREVFYKYEQLYNALMHIPVFSHLDSRQITKRYLQFALPPIVALDVYNSLPPDDEMHFYYHIHRFLISTHCPHESADKRKIYVGVKNYLREYIHSFDFPYKGHLDPLFNFVSYIKAGSGQREYTIKGIIKKCRSEYDESYISQKDITLHSQNLDKIERAYLSLNVLLAFERKTSVITAVSMHYRHTVNNGINYNNSYGILCRYIYSKGYDEKLLHYITLPFYNVAVRPVSVTIEEKPYRYVHELKWLIFNTRNNTKYSKWDLTEIASCFKSASNSDVLIPYSQLLQTIIFLSQNKTDEAFRLVNKIPLTTLPIGYLPSAFSVIKLALKVKLERKKIRNKTLLSVINSTLSNQGALTELIAVTQGETDSNLVLCADNMTIMRAIKMYNHIIRKVSYSSEDSLSDVCPQAIFGILDEIECALGKLNILIRKTGDSIDSNELARLIVKNRTLTARELNENLVGVLDKCTLYNFLSSINVFISYLRCPGEELGHIRIFAGVTEKPKRLREKVCEALRIASEKRR
;
A
#
# COMPACT_ATOMS: atom_id res chain seq x y z
N MET A 1 3.50 12.78 -9.93
CA MET A 1 3.45 11.30 -9.88
C MET A 1 3.70 10.90 -8.45
N GLY A 2 2.83 10.09 -7.85
CA GLY A 2 2.95 9.68 -6.45
C GLY A 2 3.25 8.19 -6.36
N THR A 3 4.29 7.83 -5.62
CA THR A 3 4.50 6.48 -5.10
C THR A 3 3.34 6.12 -4.16
N HIS A 4 2.99 4.84 -4.03
CA HIS A 4 2.04 4.39 -3.00
C HIS A 4 2.46 4.93 -1.62
N ALA A 5 1.53 5.46 -0.84
CA ALA A 5 1.84 6.22 0.37
C ALA A 5 2.67 5.42 1.39
N PHE A 6 2.35 4.13 1.57
CA PHE A 6 3.10 3.25 2.47
C PHE A 6 4.50 2.95 1.95
N ALA A 7 4.65 2.72 0.64
CA ALA A 7 5.97 2.51 0.04
C ALA A 7 6.83 3.79 0.16
N ASP A 8 6.24 4.97 -0.08
CA ASP A 8 6.91 6.27 0.11
C ASP A 8 7.46 6.43 1.54
N MET A 9 6.68 5.99 2.53
CA MET A 9 7.07 5.95 3.95
C MET A 9 8.23 4.99 4.18
N MET A 10 8.15 3.76 3.67
CA MET A 10 9.23 2.77 3.81
C MET A 10 10.53 3.24 3.16
N TYR A 11 10.49 3.91 2.00
CA TYR A 11 11.67 4.52 1.39
C TYR A 11 12.30 5.59 2.30
N ARG A 12 11.49 6.39 2.99
CA ARG A 12 12.00 7.39 3.95
C ARG A 12 12.64 6.71 5.14
N LEU A 13 12.02 5.67 5.67
CA LEU A 13 12.57 4.91 6.79
C LEU A 13 13.93 4.29 6.43
N TYR A 14 14.02 3.66 5.27
CA TYR A 14 15.25 3.10 4.72
C TYR A 14 16.36 4.15 4.56
N GLN A 15 15.98 5.35 4.07
CA GLN A 15 16.89 6.49 3.97
C GLN A 15 17.36 7.00 5.34
N PHE A 16 16.45 7.05 6.32
CA PHE A 16 16.78 7.51 7.66
C PHE A 16 17.76 6.58 8.36
N PHE A 17 17.60 5.27 8.20
CA PHE A 17 18.53 4.26 8.74
C PHE A 17 19.82 4.11 7.92
N GLY A 18 20.03 4.92 6.89
CA GLY A 18 21.24 4.84 6.06
C GLY A 18 21.39 3.53 5.29
N LEU A 19 20.30 2.79 5.05
CA LEU A 19 20.32 1.47 4.44
C LEU A 19 20.53 1.49 2.92
N PHE A 20 20.52 2.67 2.29
CA PHE A 20 20.85 2.79 0.88
C PHE A 20 22.35 2.93 0.66
N ASP A 21 22.89 2.11 -0.24
CA ASP A 21 24.26 2.25 -0.74
C ASP A 21 24.50 3.60 -1.43
N LYS A 22 25.78 3.99 -1.51
CA LYS A 22 26.22 5.32 -1.98
C LYS A 22 25.82 5.60 -3.44
N ASP A 23 25.64 4.55 -4.24
CA ASP A 23 25.30 4.59 -5.67
C ASP A 23 23.99 3.84 -5.96
N ASP A 24 23.10 3.73 -4.97
CA ASP A 24 21.85 3.01 -5.14
C ASP A 24 20.86 3.80 -6.03
N GLU A 25 20.86 3.49 -7.34
CA GLU A 25 19.95 4.05 -8.35
C GLU A 25 18.47 3.92 -7.96
N ARG A 26 18.11 2.99 -7.06
CA ARG A 26 16.74 2.80 -6.56
C ARG A 26 16.23 4.01 -5.78
N ARG A 27 17.12 4.88 -5.27
CA ARG A 27 16.73 6.20 -4.71
C ARG A 27 16.04 7.09 -5.75
N GLU A 28 16.42 6.98 -7.01
CA GLU A 28 15.99 7.86 -8.10
C GLU A 28 14.72 7.36 -8.81
N VAL A 29 14.43 6.06 -8.77
CA VAL A 29 13.26 5.47 -9.47
C VAL A 29 11.97 5.49 -8.64
N ARG A 30 12.01 5.95 -7.38
CA ARG A 30 10.88 5.98 -6.42
C ARG A 30 9.55 6.49 -7.01
N GLY A 31 9.58 7.58 -7.78
CA GLY A 31 8.38 8.21 -8.35
C GLY A 31 7.90 7.61 -9.68
N ASN A 32 8.73 6.77 -10.33
CA ASN A 32 8.54 6.29 -11.70
C ASN A 32 8.50 4.74 -11.80
N SER A 33 8.60 4.06 -10.65
CA SER A 33 8.52 2.60 -10.54
C SER A 33 7.09 2.11 -10.31
N SER A 34 6.87 0.84 -10.59
CA SER A 34 5.59 0.17 -10.42
C SER A 34 5.38 -0.30 -8.97
N TYR A 35 4.14 -0.57 -8.55
CA TYR A 35 3.91 -1.04 -7.19
C TYR A 35 4.57 -2.41 -6.94
N SER A 36 4.54 -3.30 -7.94
CA SER A 36 5.24 -4.59 -7.86
C SER A 36 6.75 -4.44 -7.69
N PHE A 37 7.37 -3.41 -8.30
CA PHE A 37 8.78 -3.11 -8.06
C PHE A 37 9.03 -2.72 -6.59
N HIS A 38 8.15 -1.91 -6.00
CA HIS A 38 8.26 -1.54 -4.59
C HIS A 38 8.06 -2.73 -3.65
N GLN A 39 7.12 -3.62 -3.95
CA GLN A 39 6.93 -4.86 -3.18
C GLN A 39 8.17 -5.76 -3.22
N SER A 40 8.73 -5.98 -4.42
CA SER A 40 9.95 -6.77 -4.57
C SER A 40 11.14 -6.13 -3.85
N PHE A 41 11.27 -4.80 -3.89
CA PHE A 41 12.32 -4.10 -3.17
C PHE A 41 12.20 -4.28 -1.65
N PHE A 42 11.00 -4.07 -1.09
CA PHE A 42 10.79 -4.18 0.34
C PHE A 42 10.70 -5.61 0.84
N ASP A 43 10.59 -6.62 -0.02
CA ASP A 43 10.65 -8.00 0.43
C ASP A 43 11.94 -8.27 1.24
N GLN A 44 13.10 -7.79 0.79
CA GLN A 44 14.30 -7.79 1.65
C GLN A 44 14.37 -6.55 2.54
N GLY A 45 13.92 -5.39 2.07
CA GLY A 45 14.02 -4.13 2.81
C GLY A 45 13.31 -4.13 4.17
N TYR A 46 12.22 -4.89 4.36
CA TYR A 46 11.61 -5.06 5.68
C TYR A 46 12.57 -5.74 6.65
N ASN A 47 13.26 -6.81 6.23
CA ASN A 47 14.19 -7.53 7.09
C ASN A 47 15.34 -6.63 7.57
N ASP A 48 15.86 -5.77 6.70
CA ASP A 48 16.96 -4.88 7.07
C ASP A 48 16.53 -3.83 8.10
N VAL A 49 15.28 -3.34 7.98
CA VAL A 49 14.67 -2.47 9.00
C VAL A 49 14.46 -3.23 10.31
N ILE A 50 13.95 -4.47 10.26
CA ILE A 50 13.67 -5.28 11.44
C ILE A 50 14.95 -5.53 12.25
N ARG A 51 16.05 -5.87 11.57
CA ARG A 51 17.38 -6.06 12.19
C ARG A 51 17.89 -4.85 12.97
N ILE A 52 17.40 -3.65 12.66
CA ILE A 52 17.74 -2.43 13.40
C ILE A 52 16.81 -2.25 14.59
N ILE A 53 15.49 -2.36 14.39
CA ILE A 53 14.50 -1.94 15.40
C ILE A 53 14.11 -3.06 16.39
N ASP A 54 14.37 -4.31 16.04
CA ASP A 54 14.07 -5.52 16.82
C ASP A 54 15.22 -6.54 16.66
N SER A 55 16.43 -6.09 17.02
CA SER A 55 17.67 -6.89 16.88
C SER A 55 17.69 -8.15 17.74
N ASN A 56 16.84 -8.17 18.76
CA ASN A 56 16.77 -9.25 19.74
C ASN A 56 15.70 -10.28 19.39
N GLU A 57 15.03 -10.08 18.25
CA GLU A 57 13.97 -10.97 17.76
C GLU A 57 12.88 -11.16 18.82
N VAL A 58 12.47 -10.06 19.48
CA VAL A 58 11.30 -10.05 20.39
C VAL A 58 10.09 -10.58 19.63
N PHE A 59 9.99 -10.21 18.36
CA PHE A 59 9.14 -10.87 17.38
C PHE A 59 10.01 -11.59 16.34
N SER A 60 9.52 -12.73 15.85
CA SER A 60 10.09 -13.35 14.65
C SER A 60 9.98 -12.41 13.44
N LEU A 61 10.83 -12.63 12.44
CA LEU A 61 10.79 -11.85 11.18
C LEU A 61 9.40 -11.86 10.53
N GLU A 62 8.70 -13.00 10.58
CA GLU A 62 7.35 -13.15 10.02
C GLU A 62 6.32 -12.32 10.80
N GLU A 63 6.33 -12.41 12.14
CA GLU A 63 5.44 -11.62 13.00
C GLU A 63 5.65 -10.11 12.81
N ARG A 64 6.91 -9.68 12.68
CA ARG A 64 7.22 -8.26 12.48
C ARG A 64 6.84 -7.76 11.09
N ARG A 65 6.91 -8.61 10.06
CA ARG A 65 6.33 -8.31 8.73
C ARG A 65 4.80 -8.18 8.79
N GLU A 66 4.12 -9.04 9.54
CA GLU A 66 2.67 -8.92 9.76
C GLU A 66 2.30 -7.58 10.42
N VAL A 67 3.11 -7.10 11.37
CA VAL A 67 2.92 -5.78 12.00
C VAL A 67 2.98 -4.64 10.97
N PHE A 68 3.96 -4.65 10.06
CA PHE A 68 4.02 -3.64 8.98
C PHE A 68 2.80 -3.70 8.06
N TYR A 69 2.37 -4.91 7.69
CA TYR A 69 1.15 -5.09 6.90
C TYR A 69 -0.08 -4.51 7.61
N LYS A 70 -0.23 -4.74 8.92
CA LYS A 70 -1.33 -4.18 9.71
C LYS A 70 -1.26 -2.66 9.81
N TYR A 71 -0.07 -2.05 9.84
CA TYR A 71 0.04 -0.58 9.74
C TYR A 71 -0.46 -0.05 8.39
N GLU A 72 -0.13 -0.73 7.28
CA GLU A 72 -0.63 -0.37 5.96
C GLU A 72 -2.16 -0.48 5.90
N GLN A 73 -2.73 -1.59 6.38
CA GLN A 73 -4.18 -1.80 6.38
C GLN A 73 -4.91 -0.79 7.28
N LEU A 74 -4.36 -0.45 8.45
CA LEU A 74 -4.90 0.59 9.32
C LEU A 74 -4.91 1.95 8.63
N TYR A 75 -3.80 2.34 7.99
CA TYR A 75 -3.72 3.57 7.22
C TYR A 75 -4.78 3.59 6.10
N ASN A 76 -4.85 2.53 5.30
CA ASN A 76 -5.80 2.43 4.19
C ASN A 76 -7.25 2.49 4.67
N ALA A 77 -7.58 1.83 5.79
CA ALA A 77 -8.93 1.86 6.35
C ALA A 77 -9.31 3.26 6.83
N LEU A 78 -8.41 3.97 7.51
CA LEU A 78 -8.65 5.35 7.96
C LEU A 78 -8.83 6.31 6.78
N MET A 79 -7.98 6.20 5.75
CA MET A 79 -8.06 7.06 4.56
C MET A 79 -9.28 6.77 3.67
N HIS A 80 -9.90 5.59 3.82
CA HIS A 80 -11.08 5.20 3.05
C HIS A 80 -12.41 5.69 3.66
N ILE A 81 -12.42 6.15 4.92
CA ILE A 81 -13.63 6.69 5.55
C ILE A 81 -13.95 8.07 4.96
N PRO A 82 -15.17 8.30 4.42
CA PRO A 82 -15.58 9.61 3.92
C PRO A 82 -15.48 10.69 5.01
N VAL A 83 -14.83 11.81 4.69
CA VAL A 83 -14.73 12.97 5.58
C VAL A 83 -15.48 14.16 4.98
N PHE A 84 -16.50 14.63 5.68
CA PHE A 84 -17.21 15.86 5.35
C PHE A 84 -16.65 17.00 6.19
N SER A 85 -15.86 17.89 5.59
CA SER A 85 -15.20 19.00 6.27
C SER A 85 -14.86 20.12 5.29
N HIS A 86 -14.78 21.35 5.78
CA HIS A 86 -14.22 22.48 5.01
C HIS A 86 -12.69 22.52 5.04
N LEU A 87 -12.05 21.63 5.81
CA LEU A 87 -10.59 21.48 5.80
C LEU A 87 -10.13 20.65 4.60
N ASP A 88 -8.94 20.97 4.09
CA ASP A 88 -8.35 20.19 3.00
C ASP A 88 -7.80 18.83 3.49
N SER A 89 -7.50 17.95 2.54
CA SER A 89 -6.99 16.61 2.83
C SER A 89 -5.69 16.62 3.64
N ARG A 90 -4.80 17.58 3.43
CA ARG A 90 -3.52 17.70 4.16
C ARG A 90 -3.75 18.06 5.62
N GLN A 91 -4.70 18.96 5.88
CA GLN A 91 -5.09 19.37 7.23
C GLN A 91 -5.73 18.19 7.97
N ILE A 92 -6.61 17.42 7.33
CA ILE A 92 -7.19 16.22 7.96
C ILE A 92 -6.12 15.14 8.21
N THR A 93 -5.22 14.87 7.24
CA THR A 93 -4.09 13.94 7.44
C THR A 93 -3.23 14.38 8.62
N LYS A 94 -2.95 15.67 8.77
CA LYS A 94 -2.20 16.20 9.92
C LYS A 94 -2.91 15.91 11.25
N ARG A 95 -4.24 15.99 11.29
CA ARG A 95 -5.00 15.62 12.50
C ARG A 95 -4.87 14.14 12.80
N TYR A 96 -4.99 13.24 11.81
CA TYR A 96 -4.72 11.82 12.03
C TYR A 96 -3.30 11.58 12.56
N LEU A 97 -2.29 12.28 12.03
CA LEU A 97 -0.92 12.19 12.55
C LEU A 97 -0.82 12.68 14.00
N GLN A 98 -1.60 13.67 14.42
CA GLN A 98 -1.58 14.18 15.78
C GLN A 98 -2.26 13.27 16.79
N PHE A 99 -3.30 12.53 16.40
CA PHE A 99 -4.13 11.76 17.32
C PHE A 99 -3.98 10.25 17.22
N ALA A 100 -3.70 9.70 16.04
CA ALA A 100 -3.56 8.26 15.83
C ALA A 100 -2.11 7.78 15.95
N LEU A 101 -1.15 8.56 15.47
CA LEU A 101 0.26 8.17 15.48
C LEU A 101 0.86 8.01 16.89
N PRO A 102 0.58 8.89 17.87
CA PRO A 102 1.19 8.78 19.20
C PRO A 102 0.94 7.44 19.92
N PRO A 103 -0.31 6.94 20.03
CA PRO A 103 -0.55 5.65 20.66
C PRO A 103 0.04 4.47 19.88
N ILE A 104 0.12 4.54 18.55
CA ILE A 104 0.76 3.50 17.73
C ILE A 104 2.25 3.40 18.05
N VAL A 105 2.96 4.53 18.05
CA VAL A 105 4.40 4.57 18.35
C VAL A 105 4.67 4.16 19.80
N ALA A 106 3.84 4.62 20.75
CA ALA A 106 3.98 4.23 22.15
C ALA A 106 3.83 2.70 22.34
N LEU A 107 2.84 2.07 21.68
CA LEU A 107 2.68 0.62 21.69
C LEU A 107 3.88 -0.10 21.07
N ASP A 108 4.42 0.43 19.98
CA ASP A 108 5.54 -0.22 19.30
C ASP A 108 6.82 -0.24 20.12
N VAL A 109 7.12 0.90 20.76
CA VAL A 109 8.22 0.98 21.74
C VAL A 109 7.95 0.04 22.91
N TYR A 110 6.71 -0.04 23.43
CA TYR A 110 6.40 -0.85 24.61
C TYR A 110 6.52 -2.35 24.35
N ASN A 111 5.96 -2.82 23.23
CA ASN A 111 5.90 -4.26 22.93
C ASN A 111 7.21 -4.80 22.32
N SER A 112 8.05 -3.95 21.72
CA SER A 112 9.30 -4.37 21.07
C SER A 112 10.54 -4.10 21.93
N LEU A 113 10.39 -3.60 23.16
CA LEU A 113 11.51 -3.28 24.03
C LEU A 113 11.89 -4.49 24.90
N PRO A 114 13.10 -5.06 24.75
CA PRO A 114 13.75 -5.83 25.80
C PRO A 114 14.29 -4.85 26.87
N PRO A 115 13.77 -4.85 28.11
CA PRO A 115 14.08 -3.80 29.09
C PRO A 115 15.53 -3.81 29.58
N ASP A 116 16.23 -4.94 29.48
CA ASP A 116 17.57 -5.14 30.03
C ASP A 116 18.70 -4.94 28.99
N ASP A 117 18.37 -4.74 27.71
CA ASP A 117 19.36 -4.56 26.66
C ASP A 117 19.55 -3.08 26.29
N GLU A 118 20.60 -2.48 26.83
CA GLU A 118 21.01 -1.10 26.56
C GLU A 118 21.44 -0.88 25.10
N MET A 119 21.87 -1.94 24.41
CA MET A 119 22.25 -1.88 23.00
C MET A 119 21.05 -1.93 22.05
N HIS A 120 19.85 -2.20 22.57
CA HIS A 120 18.63 -2.26 21.78
C HIS A 120 18.20 -0.88 21.27
N PHE A 121 17.67 -0.81 20.04
CA PHE A 121 17.24 0.44 19.42
C PHE A 121 16.25 1.24 20.28
N TYR A 122 15.26 0.56 20.86
CA TYR A 122 14.23 1.21 21.67
C TYR A 122 14.67 1.57 23.09
N TYR A 123 15.82 1.10 23.58
CA TYR A 123 16.21 1.30 24.99
C TYR A 123 16.32 2.78 25.37
N HIS A 124 17.15 3.54 24.65
CA HIS A 124 17.33 4.96 24.95
C HIS A 124 16.10 5.81 24.61
N ILE A 125 15.27 5.36 23.65
CA ILE A 125 13.97 5.99 23.37
C ILE A 125 13.05 5.82 24.59
N HIS A 126 12.92 4.59 25.11
CA HIS A 126 12.17 4.31 26.32
C HIS A 126 12.65 5.16 27.49
N ARG A 127 13.96 5.12 27.81
CA ARG A 127 14.55 5.87 28.93
C ARG A 127 14.30 7.36 28.80
N PHE A 128 14.43 7.92 27.59
CA PHE A 128 14.13 9.32 27.36
C PHE A 128 12.64 9.64 27.59
N LEU A 129 11.71 8.86 27.01
CA LEU A 129 10.27 9.09 27.11
C LEU A 129 9.76 9.10 28.56
N ILE A 130 10.35 8.30 29.46
CA ILE A 130 9.98 8.28 30.89
C ILE A 130 10.78 9.26 31.77
N SER A 131 11.89 9.80 31.27
CA SER A 131 12.76 10.71 32.03
C SER A 131 12.18 12.11 32.20
N THR A 132 12.69 12.88 33.17
CA THR A 132 12.37 14.31 33.34
C THR A 132 12.78 15.17 32.14
N HIS A 133 13.71 14.68 31.30
CA HIS A 133 14.17 15.36 30.09
C HIS A 133 13.13 15.42 28.97
N CYS A 134 12.17 14.49 28.95
CA CYS A 134 11.12 14.49 27.95
C CYS A 134 9.86 15.23 28.47
N PRO A 135 9.51 16.41 27.92
CA PRO A 135 8.28 17.09 28.29
C PRO A 135 7.06 16.26 27.92
N HIS A 136 6.13 16.09 28.86
CA HIS A 136 4.87 15.36 28.68
C HIS A 136 3.63 16.27 28.72
N GLU A 137 3.77 17.54 29.11
CA GLU A 137 2.67 18.53 29.17
C GLU A 137 2.93 19.81 28.37
N SER A 138 4.14 19.97 27.80
CA SER A 138 4.52 21.23 27.14
C SER A 138 4.35 21.16 25.63
N ALA A 139 3.69 22.17 25.04
CA ALA A 139 3.55 22.33 23.60
C ALA A 139 4.81 22.89 22.89
N ASP A 140 5.86 23.27 23.63
CA ASP A 140 7.07 23.84 23.05
C ASP A 140 8.03 22.76 22.53
N LYS A 141 8.07 22.61 21.21
CA LYS A 141 8.94 21.66 20.50
C LYS A 141 10.42 21.84 20.82
N ARG A 142 10.88 23.06 21.15
CA ARG A 142 12.30 23.32 21.46
C ARG A 142 12.75 22.54 22.69
N LYS A 143 11.84 22.27 23.63
CA LYS A 143 12.13 21.51 24.86
C LYS A 143 12.50 20.06 24.58
N ILE A 144 12.00 19.45 23.51
CA ILE A 144 12.40 18.08 23.11
C ILE A 144 13.88 18.03 22.75
N TYR A 145 14.36 18.96 21.91
CA TYR A 145 15.76 19.00 21.47
C TYR A 145 16.72 19.29 22.63
N VAL A 146 16.34 20.22 23.51
CA VAL A 146 17.09 20.51 24.73
C VAL A 146 17.08 19.31 25.68
N GLY A 147 15.94 18.62 25.80
CA GLY A 147 15.80 17.40 26.59
C GLY A 147 16.74 16.30 26.11
N VAL A 148 16.74 15.99 24.81
CA VAL A 148 17.66 14.99 24.24
C VAL A 148 19.12 15.37 24.47
N LYS A 149 19.48 16.66 24.31
CA LYS A 149 20.82 17.16 24.60
C LYS A 149 21.22 16.95 26.06
N ASN A 150 20.32 17.23 27.00
CA ASN A 150 20.59 17.07 28.43
C ASN A 150 20.68 15.59 28.80
N TYR A 151 19.76 14.76 28.31
CA TYR A 151 19.79 13.31 28.50
C TYR A 151 21.11 12.70 28.02
N LEU A 152 21.54 13.02 26.79
CA LEU A 152 22.80 12.50 26.24
C LEU A 152 24.01 12.99 27.03
N ARG A 153 24.02 14.25 27.47
CA ARG A 153 25.10 14.77 28.31
C ARG A 153 25.18 14.03 29.63
N GLU A 154 24.07 13.90 30.35
CA GLU A 154 24.04 13.17 31.63
C GLU A 154 24.45 11.71 31.43
N TYR A 155 23.99 11.08 30.36
CA TYR A 155 24.35 9.71 30.03
C TYR A 155 25.86 9.55 29.76
N ILE A 156 26.47 10.44 28.97
CA ILE A 156 27.93 10.43 28.75
C ILE A 156 28.68 10.65 30.07
N HIS A 157 28.21 11.55 30.93
CA HIS A 157 28.83 11.81 32.25
C HIS A 157 28.67 10.66 33.24
N SER A 158 27.72 9.75 33.04
CA SER A 158 27.53 8.58 33.91
C SER A 158 28.63 7.52 33.75
N PHE A 159 29.40 7.59 32.67
CA PHE A 159 30.57 6.73 32.46
C PHE A 159 31.82 7.35 33.06
N ASP A 160 32.65 6.49 33.66
CA ASP A 160 33.96 6.90 34.16
C ASP A 160 34.99 6.77 33.03
N PHE A 161 35.31 7.90 32.40
CA PHE A 161 36.34 8.01 31.38
C PHE A 161 37.57 8.76 31.94
N PRO A 162 38.78 8.21 31.84
CA PRO A 162 40.01 8.95 32.07
C PRO A 162 40.18 10.00 30.96
N TYR A 163 40.98 11.06 31.18
CA TYR A 163 41.29 12.06 30.16
C TYR A 163 40.03 12.62 29.42
N LYS A 164 39.10 13.23 30.18
CA LYS A 164 37.80 13.72 29.66
C LYS A 164 37.89 14.59 28.38
N GLY A 165 39.02 15.25 28.13
CA GLY A 165 39.27 16.01 26.91
C GLY A 165 39.15 15.18 25.62
N HIS A 166 39.38 13.86 25.67
CA HIS A 166 39.18 12.99 24.51
C HIS A 166 37.71 12.89 24.07
N LEU A 167 36.77 13.29 24.92
CA LEU A 167 35.34 13.36 24.62
C LEU A 167 34.88 14.75 24.15
N ASP A 168 35.76 15.76 24.10
CA ASP A 168 35.39 17.12 23.68
C ASP A 168 34.73 17.16 22.29
N PRO A 169 35.21 16.42 21.27
CA PRO A 169 34.53 16.37 19.98
C PRO A 169 33.07 15.89 20.09
N LEU A 170 32.82 14.92 20.96
CA LEU A 170 31.50 14.34 21.20
C LEU A 170 30.58 15.30 21.95
N PHE A 171 31.07 15.95 23.03
CA PHE A 171 30.30 16.94 23.77
C PHE A 171 29.93 18.14 22.91
N ASN A 172 30.88 18.62 22.10
CA ASN A 172 30.63 19.68 21.13
C ASN A 172 29.56 19.26 20.14
N PHE A 173 29.64 18.06 19.59
CA PHE A 173 28.64 17.54 18.65
C PHE A 173 27.23 17.44 19.24
N VAL A 174 27.09 16.90 20.46
CA VAL A 174 25.81 16.85 21.19
C VAL A 174 25.28 18.26 21.48
N SER A 175 26.17 19.22 21.74
CA SER A 175 25.76 20.60 22.03
C SER A 175 25.03 21.30 20.88
N TYR A 176 25.27 20.86 19.65
CA TYR A 176 24.69 21.40 18.41
C TYR A 176 23.31 20.83 18.05
N ILE A 177 22.75 19.91 18.84
CA ILE A 177 21.38 19.42 18.65
C ILE A 177 20.40 20.59 18.80
N LYS A 178 19.68 20.94 17.71
CA LYS A 178 18.68 22.02 17.68
C LYS A 178 17.54 21.74 16.71
N ALA A 179 16.44 22.47 16.90
CA ALA A 179 15.30 22.44 15.98
C ALA A 179 15.75 22.88 14.58
N GLY A 180 15.55 22.01 13.58
CA GLY A 180 15.88 22.30 12.17
C GLY A 180 17.24 21.79 11.68
N SER A 181 18.14 21.33 12.56
CA SER A 181 19.38 20.66 12.14
C SER A 181 19.23 19.15 12.23
N GLY A 182 19.34 18.44 11.10
CA GLY A 182 19.53 17.00 11.08
C GLY A 182 21.02 16.68 11.08
N GLN A 183 21.50 15.97 12.09
CA GLN A 183 22.86 15.48 12.15
C GLN A 183 22.93 14.10 11.48
N ARG A 184 23.95 13.88 10.65
CA ARG A 184 24.07 12.66 9.82
C ARG A 184 24.76 11.55 10.61
N GLU A 185 24.29 10.31 10.47
CA GLU A 185 24.80 9.15 11.21
C GLU A 185 26.30 8.91 11.00
N TYR A 186 26.81 9.08 9.78
CA TYR A 186 28.25 8.91 9.54
C TYR A 186 29.11 9.90 10.33
N THR A 187 28.56 11.05 10.71
CA THR A 187 29.31 12.09 11.45
C THR A 187 29.53 11.65 12.89
N ILE A 188 28.51 11.10 13.56
CA ILE A 188 28.70 10.55 14.91
C ILE A 188 29.64 9.35 14.89
N LYS A 189 29.50 8.44 13.93
CA LYS A 189 30.40 7.27 13.78
C LYS A 189 31.86 7.70 13.60
N GLY A 190 32.10 8.74 12.80
CA GLY A 190 33.44 9.32 12.63
C GLY A 190 33.99 9.94 13.94
N ILE A 191 33.14 10.64 14.70
CA ILE A 191 33.53 11.23 15.99
C ILE A 191 33.84 10.15 17.03
N ILE A 192 33.00 9.12 17.13
CA ILE A 192 33.21 7.98 18.03
C ILE A 192 34.50 7.25 17.68
N LYS A 193 34.77 7.03 16.37
CA LYS A 193 36.04 6.46 15.91
C LYS A 193 37.24 7.31 16.33
N LYS A 194 37.14 8.65 16.22
CA LYS A 194 38.20 9.56 16.66
C LYS A 194 38.44 9.46 18.16
N CYS A 195 37.37 9.49 18.97
CA CYS A 195 37.48 9.34 20.43
C CYS A 195 38.13 7.99 20.77
N ARG A 196 37.76 6.92 20.05
CA ARG A 196 38.34 5.58 20.23
C ARG A 196 39.85 5.58 19.98
N SER A 197 40.29 6.14 18.86
CA SER A 197 41.73 6.23 18.55
C SER A 197 42.51 7.02 19.60
N GLU A 198 41.94 8.11 20.15
CA GLU A 198 42.58 8.89 21.21
C GLU A 198 42.77 8.06 22.50
N TYR A 199 41.83 7.17 22.84
CA TYR A 199 41.98 6.23 23.97
C TYR A 199 42.94 5.07 23.68
N ASP A 200 42.94 4.53 22.46
CA ASP A 200 43.84 3.45 22.04
C ASP A 200 45.32 3.90 22.08
N GLU A 201 45.58 5.18 21.79
CA GLU A 201 46.92 5.79 21.83
C GLU A 201 47.33 6.28 23.24
N SER A 202 46.44 6.19 24.23
CA SER A 202 46.69 6.63 25.60
C SER A 202 47.41 5.58 26.45
N TYR A 203 48.17 6.01 27.45
CA TYR A 203 48.81 5.12 28.44
C TYR A 203 47.80 4.58 29.47
N ILE A 204 46.84 3.77 29.04
CA ILE A 204 45.82 3.10 29.87
C ILE A 204 45.86 1.58 29.68
N SER A 205 45.29 0.82 30.62
CA SER A 205 45.35 -0.64 30.56
C SER A 205 44.48 -1.19 29.43
N GLN A 206 44.83 -2.35 28.86
CA GLN A 206 44.04 -3.01 27.80
C GLN A 206 42.59 -3.32 28.24
N LYS A 207 42.39 -3.58 29.54
CA LYS A 207 41.06 -3.79 30.13
C LYS A 207 40.23 -2.50 30.06
N ASP A 208 40.86 -1.36 30.36
CA ASP A 208 40.21 -0.05 30.31
C ASP A 208 39.92 0.38 28.87
N ILE A 209 40.85 0.14 27.93
CA ILE A 209 40.62 0.35 26.49
C ILE A 209 39.35 -0.40 26.02
N THR A 210 39.23 -1.67 26.40
CA THR A 210 38.07 -2.50 26.03
C THR A 210 36.78 -1.95 26.64
N LEU A 211 36.80 -1.58 27.92
CA LEU A 211 35.67 -0.98 28.63
C LEU A 211 35.24 0.36 28.01
N HIS A 212 36.19 1.23 27.68
CA HIS A 212 35.92 2.52 27.06
C HIS A 212 35.37 2.38 25.65
N SER A 213 35.88 1.41 24.87
CA SER A 213 35.29 1.08 23.56
C SER A 213 33.83 0.66 23.70
N GLN A 214 33.50 -0.21 24.68
CA GLN A 214 32.12 -0.62 24.94
C GLN A 214 31.24 0.55 25.38
N ASN A 215 31.74 1.45 26.24
CA ASN A 215 31.00 2.64 26.65
C ASN A 215 30.76 3.60 25.46
N LEU A 216 31.74 3.74 24.55
CA LEU A 216 31.58 4.50 23.32
C LEU A 216 30.54 3.87 22.38
N ASP A 217 30.49 2.54 22.27
CA ASP A 217 29.46 1.82 21.50
C ASP A 217 28.06 2.09 22.07
N LYS A 218 27.92 2.10 23.40
CA LYS A 218 26.66 2.46 24.08
C LYS A 218 26.24 3.90 23.80
N ILE A 219 27.18 4.85 23.87
CA ILE A 219 26.90 6.26 23.54
C ILE A 219 26.51 6.42 22.07
N GLU A 220 27.19 5.73 21.15
CA GLU A 220 26.82 5.71 19.74
C GLU A 220 25.37 5.23 19.57
N ARG A 221 25.01 4.12 20.21
CA ARG A 221 23.65 3.58 20.16
C ARG A 221 22.62 4.57 20.71
N ALA A 222 22.87 5.14 21.88
CA ALA A 222 22.00 6.15 22.49
C ALA A 222 21.74 7.32 21.56
N TYR A 223 22.79 7.84 20.95
CA TYR A 223 22.69 8.95 20.01
C TYR A 223 21.89 8.55 18.76
N LEU A 224 22.19 7.42 18.13
CA LEU A 224 21.51 6.99 16.89
C LEU A 224 20.01 6.80 17.12
N SER A 225 19.61 6.12 18.19
CA SER A 225 18.20 5.93 18.55
C SER A 225 17.47 7.26 18.77
N LEU A 226 18.09 8.18 19.52
CA LEU A 226 17.49 9.49 19.79
C LEU A 226 17.52 10.42 18.58
N ASN A 227 18.46 10.28 17.65
CA ASN A 227 18.48 11.04 16.41
C ASN A 227 17.31 10.64 15.49
N VAL A 228 16.94 9.35 15.45
CA VAL A 228 15.73 8.88 14.75
C VAL A 228 14.48 9.48 15.40
N LEU A 229 14.41 9.47 16.73
CA LEU A 229 13.33 10.11 17.48
C LEU A 229 13.24 11.62 17.15
N LEU A 230 14.35 12.35 17.12
CA LEU A 230 14.37 13.76 16.69
C LEU A 230 13.98 13.96 15.23
N ALA A 231 14.31 13.02 14.33
CA ALA A 231 13.87 13.05 12.94
C ALA A 231 12.36 12.90 12.84
N PHE A 232 11.78 12.02 13.66
CA PHE A 232 10.34 11.88 13.81
C PHE A 232 9.71 13.20 14.30
N GLU A 233 10.24 13.83 15.35
CA GLU A 233 9.73 15.12 15.87
C GLU A 233 9.72 16.23 14.83
N ARG A 234 10.77 16.33 14.01
CA ARG A 234 10.85 17.31 12.91
C ARG A 234 9.71 17.15 11.91
N LYS A 235 9.20 15.94 11.73
CA LYS A 235 8.16 15.63 10.74
C LYS A 235 6.74 15.68 11.31
N THR A 236 6.57 15.20 12.54
CA THR A 236 5.23 14.96 13.12
C THR A 236 4.91 15.96 14.23
N SER A 237 5.92 16.30 15.02
CA SER A 237 5.80 17.13 16.21
C SER A 237 4.84 16.58 17.25
N VAL A 238 4.98 15.29 17.56
CA VAL A 238 4.07 14.56 18.45
C VAL A 238 4.77 13.82 19.58
N ILE A 239 6.08 14.00 19.81
CA ILE A 239 6.78 13.23 20.86
C ILE A 239 6.19 13.46 22.25
N THR A 240 5.76 14.68 22.58
CA THR A 240 5.09 14.95 23.86
C THR A 240 3.86 14.06 24.06
N ALA A 241 3.06 13.88 23.00
CA ALA A 241 1.91 12.97 23.03
C ALA A 241 2.34 11.50 23.11
N VAL A 242 3.40 11.10 22.38
CA VAL A 242 3.99 9.75 22.48
C VAL A 242 4.42 9.46 23.92
N SER A 243 5.15 10.39 24.54
CA SER A 243 5.60 10.29 25.94
C SER A 243 4.43 10.15 26.90
N MET A 244 3.36 10.93 26.72
CA MET A 244 2.15 10.83 27.55
C MET A 244 1.51 9.44 27.46
N HIS A 245 1.25 8.94 26.24
CA HIS A 245 0.69 7.60 26.04
C HIS A 245 1.61 6.49 26.56
N TYR A 246 2.92 6.64 26.34
CA TYR A 246 3.93 5.68 26.77
C TYR A 246 4.01 5.56 28.29
N ARG A 247 4.11 6.68 29.02
CA ARG A 247 4.09 6.70 30.49
C ARG A 247 2.82 6.09 31.06
N HIS A 248 1.67 6.42 30.47
CA HIS A 248 0.40 5.82 30.88
C HIS A 248 0.43 4.29 30.74
N THR A 249 1.01 3.78 29.65
CA THR A 249 1.12 2.33 29.39
C THR A 249 2.09 1.67 30.36
N VAL A 250 3.26 2.26 30.60
CA VAL A 250 4.26 1.72 31.55
C VAL A 250 3.69 1.69 32.98
N ASN A 251 2.95 2.71 33.39
CA ASN A 251 2.43 2.82 34.75
C ASN A 251 1.19 1.94 35.01
N ASN A 252 0.32 1.74 34.01
CA ASN A 252 -0.98 1.09 34.19
C ASN A 252 -1.13 -0.23 33.42
N GLY A 253 -0.15 -0.62 32.61
CA GLY A 253 -0.28 -1.70 31.64
C GLY A 253 -1.24 -1.38 30.49
N ILE A 254 -1.60 -2.40 29.72
CA ILE A 254 -2.54 -2.29 28.60
C ILE A 254 -3.93 -2.72 29.07
N ASN A 255 -4.88 -1.78 29.11
CA ASN A 255 -6.29 -2.09 29.34
C ASN A 255 -6.94 -2.56 28.04
N TYR A 256 -7.19 -3.87 27.92
CA TYR A 256 -7.74 -4.49 26.72
C TYR A 256 -9.19 -4.09 26.38
N ASN A 257 -9.90 -3.41 27.28
CA ASN A 257 -11.30 -3.02 27.12
C ASN A 257 -11.48 -1.63 26.48
N ASN A 258 -10.42 -0.85 26.30
CA ASN A 258 -10.50 0.47 25.67
C ASN A 258 -9.93 0.47 24.24
N SER A 259 -9.98 1.63 23.57
CA SER A 259 -9.46 1.78 22.20
C SER A 259 -7.97 1.43 22.08
N TYR A 260 -7.17 1.70 23.11
CA TYR A 260 -5.75 1.35 23.15
C TYR A 260 -5.53 -0.17 23.21
N GLY A 261 -6.34 -0.87 24.00
CA GLY A 261 -6.38 -2.33 24.04
C GLY A 261 -6.81 -2.99 22.73
N ILE A 262 -7.80 -2.41 22.03
CA ILE A 262 -8.21 -2.86 20.69
C ILE A 262 -7.07 -2.65 19.69
N LEU A 263 -6.39 -1.50 19.74
CA LEU A 263 -5.22 -1.21 18.89
C LEU A 263 -4.10 -2.22 19.11
N CYS A 264 -3.77 -2.53 20.36
CA CYS A 264 -2.74 -3.52 20.69
C CYS A 264 -3.10 -4.91 20.15
N ARG A 265 -4.34 -5.37 20.34
CA ARG A 265 -4.80 -6.66 19.80
C ARG A 265 -4.75 -6.68 18.28
N TYR A 266 -5.22 -5.61 17.63
CA TYR A 266 -5.17 -5.51 16.18
C TYR A 266 -3.74 -5.65 15.62
N ILE A 267 -2.78 -4.95 16.22
CA ILE A 267 -1.38 -4.95 15.75
C ILE A 267 -0.67 -6.27 16.07
N TYR A 268 -0.73 -6.74 17.33
CA TYR A 268 0.17 -7.80 17.82
C TYR A 268 -0.48 -9.18 17.98
N SER A 269 -1.80 -9.34 17.78
CA SER A 269 -2.40 -10.69 17.73
C SER A 269 -2.05 -11.38 16.41
N LYS A 270 -1.85 -12.70 16.45
CA LYS A 270 -1.46 -13.49 15.26
C LYS A 270 -2.51 -13.38 14.14
N GLY A 271 -2.04 -13.15 12.91
CA GLY A 271 -2.90 -13.06 11.73
C GLY A 271 -3.65 -11.73 11.61
N TYR A 272 -4.41 -11.59 10.51
CA TYR A 272 -5.17 -10.38 10.20
C TYR A 272 -6.64 -10.51 10.66
N ASP A 273 -7.11 -9.56 11.47
CA ASP A 273 -8.50 -9.48 11.92
C ASP A 273 -9.16 -8.17 11.44
N GLU A 274 -10.04 -8.31 10.45
CA GLU A 274 -10.79 -7.18 9.87
C GLU A 274 -11.80 -6.57 10.86
N LYS A 275 -12.34 -7.35 11.82
CA LYS A 275 -13.27 -6.83 12.83
C LYS A 275 -12.53 -5.90 13.79
N LEU A 276 -11.34 -6.30 14.24
CA LEU A 276 -10.51 -5.45 15.09
C LEU A 276 -10.09 -4.16 14.37
N LEU A 277 -9.75 -4.26 13.07
CA LEU A 277 -9.49 -3.09 12.23
C LEU A 277 -10.69 -2.13 12.23
N HIS A 278 -11.90 -2.66 12.00
CA HIS A 278 -13.11 -1.85 12.02
C HIS A 278 -13.32 -1.17 13.38
N TYR A 279 -13.16 -1.92 14.47
CA TYR A 279 -13.33 -1.40 15.82
C TYR A 279 -12.33 -0.31 16.20
N ILE A 280 -11.09 -0.34 15.69
CA ILE A 280 -10.10 0.70 16.02
C ILE A 280 -10.21 1.94 15.13
N THR A 281 -10.74 1.81 13.91
CA THR A 281 -10.89 2.97 13.01
C THR A 281 -11.87 4.02 13.52
N LEU A 282 -12.97 3.59 14.18
CA LEU A 282 -13.99 4.49 14.70
C LEU A 282 -13.47 5.40 15.85
N PRO A 283 -12.79 4.90 16.89
CA PRO A 283 -12.12 5.74 17.89
C PRO A 283 -11.20 6.79 17.28
N PHE A 284 -10.36 6.42 16.31
CA PHE A 284 -9.46 7.39 15.67
C PHE A 284 -10.22 8.42 14.85
N TYR A 285 -11.26 8.02 14.11
CA TYR A 285 -12.13 8.96 13.41
C TYR A 285 -12.79 9.95 14.37
N ASN A 286 -13.31 9.46 15.51
CA ASN A 286 -13.99 10.29 16.51
C ASN A 286 -13.07 11.34 17.13
N VAL A 287 -11.79 11.03 17.35
CA VAL A 287 -10.85 11.99 17.95
C VAL A 287 -10.25 12.92 16.89
N ALA A 288 -9.85 12.37 15.72
CA ALA A 288 -9.16 13.13 14.70
C ALA A 288 -10.09 13.97 13.84
N VAL A 289 -11.25 13.44 13.43
CA VAL A 289 -12.08 13.99 12.35
C VAL A 289 -13.38 14.57 12.85
N ARG A 290 -14.13 13.86 13.71
CA ARG A 290 -15.45 14.31 14.19
C ARG A 290 -15.49 15.76 14.73
N PRO A 291 -14.46 16.29 15.44
CA PRO A 291 -14.48 17.68 15.91
C PRO A 291 -14.42 18.74 14.80
N VAL A 292 -14.03 18.36 13.60
CA VAL A 292 -13.92 19.25 12.42
C VAL A 292 -14.85 18.81 11.29
N SER A 293 -15.74 17.85 11.56
CA SER A 293 -16.72 17.37 10.60
C SER A 293 -17.91 18.30 10.54
N VAL A 294 -18.43 18.45 9.32
CA VAL A 294 -19.71 19.09 9.07
C VAL A 294 -20.81 18.04 9.16
N THR A 295 -21.90 18.36 9.84
CA THR A 295 -23.06 17.48 9.92
C THR A 295 -23.76 17.43 8.56
N ILE A 296 -23.97 16.22 8.06
CA ILE A 296 -24.73 15.95 6.84
C ILE A 296 -26.04 15.26 7.22
N GLU A 297 -27.13 15.68 6.61
CA GLU A 297 -28.44 15.06 6.77
C GLU A 297 -28.41 13.58 6.37
N GLU A 298 -29.31 12.78 6.96
CA GLU A 298 -29.32 11.33 6.79
C GLU A 298 -29.46 10.90 5.31
N LYS A 299 -30.34 11.57 4.56
CA LYS A 299 -30.62 11.22 3.16
C LYS A 299 -29.40 11.47 2.23
N PRO A 300 -28.78 12.66 2.20
CA PRO A 300 -27.52 12.86 1.46
C PRO A 300 -26.39 11.92 1.92
N TYR A 301 -26.25 11.69 3.23
CA TYR A 301 -25.24 10.77 3.76
C TYR A 301 -25.43 9.35 3.23
N ARG A 302 -26.68 8.85 3.22
CA ARG A 302 -27.02 7.54 2.65
C ARG A 302 -26.66 7.47 1.16
N TYR A 303 -26.96 8.50 0.37
CA TYR A 303 -26.60 8.50 -1.05
C TYR A 303 -25.09 8.54 -1.32
N VAL A 304 -24.30 9.18 -0.45
CA VAL A 304 -22.84 9.08 -0.52
C VAL A 304 -22.38 7.63 -0.36
N HIS A 305 -23.03 6.84 0.51
CA HIS A 305 -22.75 5.41 0.62
C HIS A 305 -23.27 4.63 -0.59
N GLU A 306 -24.47 4.93 -1.10
CA GLU A 306 -25.00 4.30 -2.33
C GLU A 306 -24.04 4.48 -3.51
N LEU A 307 -23.45 5.67 -3.70
CA LEU A 307 -22.44 5.91 -4.73
C LEU A 307 -21.19 5.03 -4.54
N LYS A 308 -20.74 4.83 -3.30
CA LYS A 308 -19.64 3.92 -2.99
C LYS A 308 -20.01 2.48 -3.40
N TRP A 309 -21.20 2.03 -3.03
CA TRP A 309 -21.70 0.69 -3.37
C TRP A 309 -21.90 0.49 -4.87
N LEU A 310 -22.35 1.52 -5.58
CA LEU A 310 -22.51 1.50 -7.04
C LEU A 310 -21.18 1.17 -7.72
N ILE A 311 -20.08 1.77 -7.25
CA ILE A 311 -18.73 1.62 -7.84
C ILE A 311 -18.01 0.34 -7.38
N PHE A 312 -17.90 0.13 -6.07
CA PHE A 312 -16.97 -0.88 -5.53
C PHE A 312 -17.60 -2.26 -5.32
N ASN A 313 -18.93 -2.36 -5.20
CA ASN A 313 -19.59 -3.65 -4.98
C ASN A 313 -19.95 -4.31 -6.31
N THR A 314 -19.09 -5.22 -6.74
CA THR A 314 -19.22 -6.04 -7.95
C THR A 314 -20.17 -7.24 -7.78
N ARG A 315 -20.60 -7.56 -6.55
CA ARG A 315 -21.51 -8.69 -6.26
C ARG A 315 -22.98 -8.31 -6.33
N ASN A 316 -23.31 -7.06 -6.02
CA ASN A 316 -24.68 -6.57 -6.04
C ASN A 316 -25.09 -6.09 -7.44
N ASN A 317 -26.25 -6.54 -7.92
CA ASN A 317 -26.81 -6.20 -9.23
C ASN A 317 -27.90 -5.11 -9.19
N THR A 318 -28.03 -4.36 -8.09
CA THR A 318 -28.96 -3.22 -7.99
C THR A 318 -28.82 -2.30 -9.21
N LYS A 319 -29.95 -2.08 -9.90
CA LYS A 319 -30.06 -1.20 -11.06
C LYS A 319 -30.43 0.20 -10.62
N TYR A 320 -29.90 1.20 -11.31
CA TYR A 320 -30.20 2.61 -11.10
C TYR A 320 -30.78 3.19 -12.39
N SER A 321 -32.03 3.64 -12.31
CA SER A 321 -32.72 4.34 -13.39
C SER A 321 -32.22 5.79 -13.51
N LYS A 322 -32.60 6.45 -14.61
CA LYS A 322 -32.36 7.88 -14.79
C LYS A 322 -32.99 8.72 -13.66
N TRP A 323 -34.15 8.29 -13.16
CA TRP A 323 -34.84 8.96 -12.05
C TRP A 323 -34.04 8.85 -10.76
N ASP A 324 -33.52 7.66 -10.43
CA ASP A 324 -32.70 7.45 -9.22
C ASP A 324 -31.48 8.37 -9.23
N LEU A 325 -30.75 8.43 -10.35
CA LEU A 325 -29.58 9.30 -10.49
C LEU A 325 -29.94 10.79 -10.40
N THR A 326 -31.10 11.18 -10.91
CA THR A 326 -31.61 12.56 -10.83
C THR A 326 -32.03 12.92 -9.42
N GLU A 327 -32.65 11.98 -8.68
CA GLU A 327 -33.03 12.17 -7.28
C GLU A 327 -31.78 12.40 -6.42
N ILE A 328 -30.73 11.57 -6.59
CA ILE A 328 -29.46 11.75 -5.88
C ILE A 328 -28.88 13.13 -6.17
N ALA A 329 -28.86 13.54 -7.44
CA ALA A 329 -28.32 14.84 -7.85
C ALA A 329 -29.09 16.01 -7.22
N SER A 330 -30.42 15.93 -7.22
CA SER A 330 -31.29 16.92 -6.57
C SER A 330 -31.02 16.99 -5.07
N CYS A 331 -30.93 15.82 -4.42
CA CYS A 331 -30.70 15.71 -2.98
C CYS A 331 -29.37 16.33 -2.55
N PHE A 332 -28.28 16.09 -3.29
CA PHE A 332 -27.00 16.73 -2.99
C PHE A 332 -27.03 18.25 -3.17
N LYS A 333 -27.77 18.74 -4.17
CA LYS A 333 -27.89 20.18 -4.44
C LYS A 333 -28.72 20.90 -3.37
N SER A 334 -29.77 20.26 -2.86
CA SER A 334 -30.68 20.85 -1.88
C SER A 334 -30.24 20.66 -0.42
N ALA A 335 -29.21 19.85 -0.15
CA ALA A 335 -28.76 19.56 1.20
C ALA A 335 -28.18 20.80 1.90
N SER A 336 -28.40 20.89 3.21
CA SER A 336 -27.64 21.79 4.07
C SER A 336 -26.15 21.40 4.01
N ASN A 337 -25.26 22.35 3.70
CA ASN A 337 -23.83 22.12 3.41
C ASN A 337 -23.57 21.37 2.10
N SER A 338 -24.29 21.71 1.03
CA SER A 338 -24.07 21.14 -0.30
C SER A 338 -22.67 21.38 -0.88
N ASP A 339 -21.92 22.37 -0.35
CA ASP A 339 -20.55 22.67 -0.74
C ASP A 339 -19.58 21.49 -0.49
N VAL A 340 -19.70 20.81 0.66
CA VAL A 340 -18.87 19.63 0.96
C VAL A 340 -19.30 18.38 0.18
N LEU A 341 -20.47 18.43 -0.47
CA LEU A 341 -20.99 17.36 -1.34
C LEU A 341 -20.60 17.54 -2.81
N ILE A 342 -20.06 18.70 -3.22
CA ILE A 342 -19.65 18.98 -4.61
C ILE A 342 -18.79 17.85 -5.22
N PRO A 343 -17.77 17.30 -4.54
CA PRO A 343 -16.97 16.21 -5.10
C PRO A 343 -17.77 14.94 -5.41
N TYR A 344 -18.79 14.64 -4.59
CA TYR A 344 -19.70 13.51 -4.81
C TYR A 344 -20.67 13.79 -5.96
N SER A 345 -21.15 15.03 -6.10
CA SER A 345 -21.93 15.46 -7.26
C SER A 345 -21.13 15.35 -8.56
N GLN A 346 -19.83 15.66 -8.56
CA GLN A 346 -18.96 15.48 -9.72
C GLN A 346 -18.80 13.99 -10.10
N LEU A 347 -18.68 13.12 -9.11
CA LEU A 347 -18.63 11.68 -9.33
C LEU A 347 -19.96 11.16 -9.91
N LEU A 348 -21.08 11.58 -9.34
CA LEU A 348 -22.41 11.26 -9.85
C LEU A 348 -22.60 11.77 -11.28
N GLN A 349 -22.16 12.98 -11.59
CA GLN A 349 -22.23 13.54 -12.94
C GLN A 349 -21.43 12.70 -13.95
N THR A 350 -20.28 12.17 -13.52
CA THR A 350 -19.50 11.22 -14.33
C THR A 350 -20.33 9.98 -14.63
N ILE A 351 -20.98 9.40 -13.62
CA ILE A 351 -21.84 8.21 -13.77
C ILE A 351 -23.06 8.51 -14.67
N ILE A 352 -23.66 9.70 -14.55
CA ILE A 352 -24.76 10.15 -15.42
C ILE A 352 -24.30 10.26 -16.88
N PHE A 353 -23.09 10.75 -17.15
CA PHE A 353 -22.56 10.74 -18.52
C PHE A 353 -22.38 9.30 -19.03
N LEU A 354 -21.87 8.39 -18.20
CA LEU A 354 -21.74 6.99 -18.58
C LEU A 354 -23.11 6.35 -18.90
N SER A 355 -24.14 6.60 -18.09
CA SER A 355 -25.49 6.07 -18.36
C SER A 355 -26.12 6.61 -19.64
N GLN A 356 -25.67 7.78 -20.11
CA GLN A 356 -26.12 8.42 -21.35
C GLN A 356 -25.24 8.08 -22.57
N ASN A 357 -24.34 7.10 -22.49
CA ASN A 357 -23.34 6.79 -23.53
C ASN A 357 -22.38 7.95 -23.86
N LYS A 358 -22.25 8.93 -22.96
CA LYS A 358 -21.38 10.11 -23.10
C LYS A 358 -19.98 9.84 -22.53
N THR A 359 -19.32 8.82 -23.08
CA THR A 359 -18.04 8.32 -22.54
C THR A 359 -16.89 9.33 -22.65
N ASP A 360 -16.86 10.14 -23.71
CA ASP A 360 -15.87 11.22 -23.88
C ASP A 360 -16.09 12.39 -22.91
N GLU A 361 -17.34 12.79 -22.61
CA GLU A 361 -17.63 13.76 -21.55
C GLU A 361 -17.18 13.25 -20.19
N ALA A 362 -17.49 11.99 -19.87
CA ALA A 362 -17.04 11.36 -18.63
C ALA A 362 -15.51 11.37 -18.53
N PHE A 363 -14.80 11.02 -19.62
CA PHE A 363 -13.34 11.00 -19.66
C PHE A 363 -12.74 12.41 -19.49
N ARG A 364 -13.34 13.42 -20.12
CA ARG A 364 -12.93 14.83 -19.93
C ARG A 364 -13.14 15.29 -18.49
N LEU A 365 -14.25 14.93 -17.85
CA LEU A 365 -14.55 15.32 -16.47
C LEU A 365 -13.55 14.71 -15.47
N VAL A 366 -13.33 13.40 -15.52
CA VAL A 366 -12.39 12.73 -14.59
C VAL A 366 -10.94 13.19 -14.78
N ASN A 367 -10.57 13.67 -15.98
CA ASN A 367 -9.24 14.22 -16.24
C ASN A 367 -9.06 15.66 -15.74
N LYS A 368 -10.14 16.44 -15.61
CA LYS A 368 -10.10 17.80 -15.06
C LYS A 368 -9.96 17.86 -13.54
N ILE A 369 -10.35 16.79 -12.84
CA ILE A 369 -10.38 16.75 -11.38
C ILE A 369 -9.01 16.33 -10.83
N PRO A 370 -8.28 17.20 -10.11
CA PRO A 370 -7.03 16.82 -9.47
C PRO A 370 -7.31 15.89 -8.28
N LEU A 371 -6.77 14.67 -8.29
CA LEU A 371 -7.02 13.70 -7.21
C LEU A 371 -6.55 14.19 -5.84
N THR A 372 -5.52 15.05 -5.80
CA THR A 372 -4.97 15.62 -4.56
C THR A 372 -5.88 16.66 -3.90
N THR A 373 -6.84 17.22 -4.63
CA THR A 373 -7.80 18.21 -4.09
C THR A 373 -9.09 17.57 -3.62
N LEU A 374 -9.28 16.27 -3.84
CA LEU A 374 -10.44 15.53 -3.34
C LEU A 374 -10.34 15.35 -1.82
N PRO A 375 -11.48 15.31 -1.10
CA PRO A 375 -11.49 15.03 0.33
C PRO A 375 -11.04 13.60 0.61
N ILE A 376 -10.63 13.35 1.86
CA ILE A 376 -10.30 12.00 2.34
C ILE A 376 -11.54 11.11 2.25
N GLY A 377 -11.33 9.86 1.80
CA GLY A 377 -12.37 8.87 1.60
C GLY A 377 -12.15 8.08 0.32
N TYR A 378 -13.23 7.48 -0.19
CA TYR A 378 -13.18 6.61 -1.37
C TYR A 378 -13.07 7.37 -2.71
N LEU A 379 -13.31 8.69 -2.74
CA LEU A 379 -13.41 9.48 -3.98
C LEU A 379 -12.15 9.43 -4.84
N PRO A 380 -10.92 9.62 -4.31
CA PRO A 380 -9.70 9.47 -5.11
C PRO A 380 -9.60 8.12 -5.82
N SER A 381 -9.98 7.04 -5.14
CA SER A 381 -9.99 5.69 -5.74
C SER A 381 -11.08 5.54 -6.79
N ALA A 382 -12.31 6.02 -6.51
CA ALA A 382 -13.43 5.97 -7.45
C ALA A 382 -13.11 6.70 -8.76
N PHE A 383 -12.59 7.93 -8.69
CA PHE A 383 -12.15 8.66 -9.88
C PHE A 383 -10.99 7.98 -10.60
N SER A 384 -10.04 7.40 -9.85
CA SER A 384 -8.90 6.67 -10.45
C SER A 384 -9.35 5.42 -11.19
N VAL A 385 -10.29 4.64 -10.62
CA VAL A 385 -10.89 3.45 -11.25
C VAL A 385 -11.57 3.82 -12.56
N ILE A 386 -12.45 4.83 -12.55
CA ILE A 386 -13.17 5.26 -13.75
C ILE A 386 -12.21 5.82 -14.79
N LYS A 387 -11.23 6.65 -14.38
CA LYS A 387 -10.20 7.21 -15.27
C LYS A 387 -9.34 6.12 -15.91
N LEU A 388 -8.92 5.11 -15.14
CA LEU A 388 -8.13 3.99 -15.64
C LEU A 388 -8.92 3.20 -16.68
N ALA A 389 -10.16 2.84 -16.36
CA ALA A 389 -11.04 2.08 -17.23
C ALA A 389 -11.38 2.84 -18.51
N LEU A 390 -11.73 4.13 -18.44
CA LEU A 390 -12.00 4.95 -19.62
C LEU A 390 -10.77 5.10 -20.52
N LYS A 391 -9.56 5.18 -19.94
CA LYS A 391 -8.33 5.16 -20.74
C LYS A 391 -8.15 3.83 -21.48
N VAL A 392 -8.45 2.70 -20.84
CA VAL A 392 -8.48 1.37 -21.48
C VAL A 392 -9.55 1.29 -22.57
N LYS A 393 -10.72 1.90 -22.36
CA LYS A 393 -11.82 1.92 -23.34
C LYS A 393 -11.48 2.74 -24.58
N LEU A 394 -11.03 3.98 -24.39
CA LEU A 394 -10.89 4.99 -25.44
C LEU A 394 -9.51 4.98 -26.10
N GLU A 395 -8.46 4.63 -25.35
CA GLU A 395 -7.07 4.79 -25.78
C GLU A 395 -6.28 3.47 -25.76
N ARG A 396 -6.95 2.30 -25.78
CA ARG A 396 -6.32 0.97 -25.64
C ARG A 396 -5.01 0.81 -26.42
N LYS A 397 -5.01 1.19 -27.70
CA LYS A 397 -3.86 1.05 -28.62
C LYS A 397 -2.68 1.98 -28.29
N LYS A 398 -2.92 3.05 -27.52
CA LYS A 398 -1.90 4.03 -27.09
C LYS A 398 -1.29 3.66 -25.73
N ILE A 399 -1.85 2.69 -25.02
CA ILE A 399 -1.34 2.25 -23.71
C ILE A 399 -0.06 1.45 -23.95
N ARG A 400 1.07 2.02 -23.50
CA ARG A 400 2.38 1.34 -23.45
C ARG A 400 2.71 0.96 -22.00
N ASN A 401 3.74 0.13 -21.81
CA ASN A 401 4.25 -0.17 -20.47
C ASN A 401 4.52 1.11 -19.67
N LYS A 402 4.15 1.11 -18.39
CA LYS A 402 4.24 2.21 -17.41
C LYS A 402 3.30 3.41 -17.60
N THR A 403 2.55 3.53 -18.69
CA THR A 403 1.65 4.68 -18.95
C THR A 403 0.45 4.80 -17.99
N LEU A 404 0.22 3.77 -17.17
CA LEU A 404 -0.89 3.68 -16.20
C LEU A 404 -0.45 3.83 -14.74
N LEU A 405 0.87 3.87 -14.45
CA LEU A 405 1.40 3.79 -13.08
C LEU A 405 0.85 4.86 -12.14
N SER A 406 0.78 6.12 -12.60
CA SER A 406 0.27 7.21 -11.76
C SER A 406 -1.19 7.01 -11.35
N VAL A 407 -1.99 6.35 -12.19
CA VAL A 407 -3.41 6.08 -11.90
C VAL A 407 -3.52 4.86 -10.98
N ILE A 408 -2.71 3.83 -11.21
CA ILE A 408 -2.64 2.62 -10.37
C ILE A 408 -2.28 2.96 -8.91
N ASN A 409 -1.22 3.74 -8.70
CA ASN A 409 -0.80 4.13 -7.35
C ASN A 409 -1.87 4.94 -6.60
N SER A 410 -2.65 5.75 -7.33
CA SER A 410 -3.75 6.54 -6.76
C SER A 410 -4.94 5.65 -6.37
N THR A 411 -5.24 4.64 -7.17
CA THR A 411 -6.25 3.61 -6.85
C THR A 411 -5.87 2.86 -5.58
N LEU A 412 -4.67 2.30 -5.52
CA LEU A 412 -4.20 1.47 -4.40
C LEU A 412 -4.22 2.20 -3.06
N SER A 413 -3.81 3.48 -3.04
CA SER A 413 -3.71 4.25 -1.79
C SER A 413 -5.06 4.55 -1.11
N ASN A 414 -6.19 4.37 -1.81
CA ASN A 414 -7.52 4.78 -1.31
C ASN A 414 -8.63 3.75 -1.58
N GLN A 415 -8.31 2.54 -2.04
CA GLN A 415 -9.30 1.52 -2.45
C GLN A 415 -10.00 0.83 -1.26
N GLY A 416 -9.42 0.91 -0.05
CA GLY A 416 -9.87 0.14 1.11
C GLY A 416 -9.61 -1.37 0.96
N ALA A 417 -9.99 -2.15 1.98
CA ALA A 417 -9.94 -3.61 1.91
C ALA A 417 -11.12 -4.13 1.07
N LEU A 418 -10.82 -4.83 -0.03
CA LEU A 418 -11.82 -5.51 -0.86
C LEU A 418 -11.41 -6.97 -1.02
N THR A 419 -12.11 -7.85 -0.29
CA THR A 419 -11.93 -9.29 -0.39
C THR A 419 -12.95 -9.88 -1.38
N GLU A 420 -12.52 -10.16 -2.61
CA GLU A 420 -13.32 -10.91 -3.58
C GLU A 420 -12.99 -12.40 -3.49
N LEU A 421 -14.02 -13.24 -3.33
CA LEU A 421 -13.90 -14.70 -3.39
C LEU A 421 -14.03 -15.12 -4.86
N ILE A 422 -13.00 -15.77 -5.38
CA ILE A 422 -12.98 -16.34 -6.74
C ILE A 422 -12.72 -17.84 -6.59
N ALA A 423 -13.53 -18.66 -7.26
CA ALA A 423 -13.25 -20.08 -7.37
C ALA A 423 -12.09 -20.28 -8.36
N VAL A 424 -10.96 -20.78 -7.87
CA VAL A 424 -9.71 -20.99 -8.62
C VAL A 424 -9.21 -22.42 -8.41
N THR A 425 -8.45 -22.96 -9.36
CA THR A 425 -7.71 -24.21 -9.10
C THR A 425 -6.41 -23.92 -8.36
N GLN A 426 -5.89 -24.91 -7.64
CA GLN A 426 -4.60 -24.82 -6.93
C GLN A 426 -3.49 -24.36 -7.89
N GLY A 427 -2.71 -23.35 -7.49
CA GLY A 427 -1.64 -22.75 -8.28
C GLY A 427 -2.04 -21.57 -9.19
N GLU A 428 -3.34 -21.33 -9.46
CA GLU A 428 -3.75 -20.22 -10.33
C GLU A 428 -3.53 -18.83 -9.70
N THR A 429 -3.51 -18.75 -8.37
CA THR A 429 -3.19 -17.54 -7.62
C THR A 429 -1.69 -17.25 -7.56
N ASP A 430 -0.87 -18.26 -7.86
CA ASP A 430 0.58 -18.21 -7.68
C ASP A 430 1.30 -17.81 -8.97
N SER A 431 0.55 -17.50 -10.04
CA SER A 431 1.16 -17.03 -11.27
C SER A 431 1.75 -15.63 -11.07
N ASN A 432 2.93 -15.41 -11.66
CA ASN A 432 3.63 -14.12 -11.64
C ASN A 432 2.77 -12.94 -12.14
N LEU A 433 1.68 -13.22 -12.86
CA LEU A 433 0.76 -12.23 -13.40
C LEU A 433 -0.35 -11.85 -12.41
N VAL A 434 -0.88 -12.82 -11.66
CA VAL A 434 -1.86 -12.59 -10.59
C VAL A 434 -1.18 -11.99 -9.35
N LEU A 435 0.08 -12.37 -9.09
CA LEU A 435 0.91 -11.77 -8.05
C LEU A 435 1.35 -10.33 -8.39
N CYS A 436 1.24 -9.90 -9.65
CA CYS A 436 1.49 -8.52 -10.04
C CYS A 436 0.31 -7.62 -9.65
N ALA A 437 0.48 -6.86 -8.57
CA ALA A 437 -0.52 -5.91 -8.08
C ALA A 437 -0.93 -4.86 -9.12
N ASP A 438 -0.02 -4.45 -10.01
CA ASP A 438 -0.33 -3.50 -11.08
C ASP A 438 -1.36 -4.09 -12.05
N ASN A 439 -1.13 -5.33 -12.51
CA ASN A 439 -2.07 -6.06 -13.37
C ASN A 439 -3.41 -6.30 -12.67
N MET A 440 -3.39 -6.71 -11.40
CA MET A 440 -4.59 -6.90 -10.59
C MET A 440 -5.40 -5.61 -10.43
N THR A 441 -4.74 -4.46 -10.26
CA THR A 441 -5.40 -3.15 -10.15
C THR A 441 -6.10 -2.78 -11.45
N ILE A 442 -5.46 -3.00 -12.60
CA ILE A 442 -6.05 -2.76 -13.92
C ILE A 442 -7.27 -3.66 -14.14
N MET A 443 -7.11 -4.97 -13.90
CA MET A 443 -8.19 -5.95 -14.03
C MET A 443 -9.39 -5.62 -13.14
N ARG A 444 -9.15 -5.28 -11.87
CA ARG A 444 -10.20 -4.85 -10.92
C ARG A 444 -10.92 -3.59 -11.39
N ALA A 445 -10.19 -2.59 -11.87
CA ALA A 445 -10.81 -1.35 -12.34
C ALA A 445 -11.71 -1.58 -13.56
N ILE A 446 -11.28 -2.44 -14.49
CA ILE A 446 -12.10 -2.85 -15.65
C ILE A 446 -13.37 -3.54 -15.19
N LYS A 447 -13.28 -4.50 -14.26
CA LYS A 447 -14.44 -5.19 -13.68
C LYS A 447 -15.42 -4.21 -13.02
N MET A 448 -14.91 -3.34 -12.14
CA MET A 448 -15.71 -2.32 -11.45
C MET A 448 -16.42 -1.40 -12.44
N TYR A 449 -15.70 -0.91 -13.46
CA TYR A 449 -16.28 -0.06 -14.49
C TYR A 449 -17.38 -0.77 -15.29
N ASN A 450 -17.13 -1.99 -15.77
CA ASN A 450 -18.15 -2.77 -16.49
C ASN A 450 -19.38 -3.03 -15.63
N HIS A 451 -19.18 -3.19 -14.31
CA HIS A 451 -20.28 -3.34 -13.37
C HIS A 451 -21.05 -2.04 -13.15
N ILE A 452 -20.37 -0.88 -13.06
CA ILE A 452 -21.02 0.44 -13.07
C ILE A 452 -21.92 0.56 -14.30
N ILE A 453 -21.38 0.31 -15.49
CA ILE A 453 -22.15 0.36 -16.75
C ILE A 453 -23.36 -0.57 -16.66
N ARG A 454 -23.18 -1.83 -16.24
CA ARG A 454 -24.29 -2.77 -16.07
C ARG A 454 -25.36 -2.25 -15.10
N LYS A 455 -25.00 -1.55 -14.03
CA LYS A 455 -25.95 -1.01 -13.04
C LYS A 455 -26.75 0.18 -13.57
N VAL A 456 -26.14 1.04 -14.40
CA VAL A 456 -26.74 2.31 -14.83
C VAL A 456 -27.26 2.30 -16.28
N SER A 457 -26.86 1.32 -17.08
CA SER A 457 -27.45 1.04 -18.39
C SER A 457 -28.78 0.34 -18.18
N TYR A 458 -29.82 1.14 -17.93
CA TYR A 458 -31.20 0.71 -17.91
C TYR A 458 -31.74 0.75 -19.34
N SER A 459 -31.74 -0.40 -20.03
CA SER A 459 -32.58 -0.60 -21.20
C SER A 459 -33.84 -1.32 -20.74
N SER A 460 -35.00 -0.73 -20.97
CA SER A 460 -36.29 -1.39 -20.75
C SER A 460 -36.59 -2.43 -21.85
N GLU A 461 -35.77 -2.54 -22.90
CA GLU A 461 -36.09 -3.34 -24.09
C GLU A 461 -34.95 -4.16 -24.72
N ASP A 462 -33.72 -4.13 -24.22
CA ASP A 462 -32.64 -4.95 -24.82
C ASP A 462 -32.33 -6.20 -24.00
N SER A 463 -32.15 -7.30 -24.74
CA SER A 463 -31.86 -8.62 -24.22
C SER A 463 -30.71 -8.59 -23.19
N LEU A 464 -30.87 -9.33 -22.09
CA LEU A 464 -29.83 -9.51 -21.05
C LEU A 464 -28.49 -10.06 -21.57
N SER A 465 -28.45 -10.47 -22.84
CA SER A 465 -27.31 -11.02 -23.58
C SER A 465 -26.41 -9.97 -24.22
N ASP A 466 -26.88 -8.75 -24.49
CA ASP A 466 -26.10 -7.81 -25.29
C ASP A 466 -25.09 -7.01 -24.48
N VAL A 467 -23.88 -6.89 -25.04
CA VAL A 467 -22.79 -6.11 -24.45
C VAL A 467 -23.10 -4.63 -24.59
N CYS A 468 -23.17 -3.90 -23.46
CA CYS A 468 -23.40 -2.46 -23.50
C CYS A 468 -22.27 -1.74 -24.25
N PRO A 469 -22.56 -0.79 -25.16
CA PRO A 469 -21.54 -0.12 -25.98
C PRO A 469 -20.53 0.68 -25.14
N GLN A 470 -20.96 1.18 -23.97
CA GLN A 470 -20.11 1.90 -23.02
C GLN A 470 -19.11 0.99 -22.30
N ALA A 471 -19.40 -0.32 -22.22
CA ALA A 471 -18.59 -1.29 -21.50
C ALA A 471 -17.27 -1.56 -22.23
N ILE A 472 -16.32 -2.09 -21.47
CA ILE A 472 -15.03 -2.54 -21.97
C ILE A 472 -15.13 -4.03 -22.27
N PHE A 473 -15.17 -4.36 -23.56
CA PHE A 473 -15.19 -5.72 -24.08
C PHE A 473 -14.10 -5.90 -25.14
N GLY A 474 -13.90 -7.12 -25.60
CA GLY A 474 -12.90 -7.50 -26.60
C GLY A 474 -11.47 -7.37 -26.10
N ILE A 475 -11.25 -7.36 -24.78
CA ILE A 475 -9.90 -7.34 -24.20
C ILE A 475 -9.20 -8.69 -24.46
N LEU A 476 -9.97 -9.77 -24.47
CA LEU A 476 -9.47 -11.13 -24.58
C LEU A 476 -9.51 -11.68 -26.02
N ASP A 477 -9.84 -10.85 -27.02
CA ASP A 477 -10.02 -11.28 -28.42
C ASP A 477 -8.78 -11.96 -29.02
N GLU A 478 -7.58 -11.42 -28.76
CA GLU A 478 -6.33 -12.02 -29.25
C GLU A 478 -6.11 -13.42 -28.64
N ILE A 479 -6.47 -13.59 -27.37
CA ILE A 479 -6.38 -14.88 -26.66
C ILE A 479 -7.44 -15.86 -27.16
N GLU A 480 -8.69 -15.40 -27.29
CA GLU A 480 -9.79 -16.18 -27.81
C GLU A 480 -9.47 -16.70 -29.22
N CYS A 481 -8.87 -15.86 -30.08
CA CYS A 481 -8.42 -16.26 -31.42
C CYS A 481 -7.31 -17.33 -31.36
N ALA A 482 -6.28 -17.13 -30.52
CA ALA A 482 -5.19 -18.09 -30.36
C ALA A 482 -5.68 -19.44 -29.81
N LEU A 483 -6.57 -19.42 -28.82
CA LEU A 483 -7.20 -20.63 -28.27
C LEU A 483 -8.14 -21.30 -29.27
N GLY A 484 -8.81 -20.54 -30.16
CA GLY A 484 -9.58 -21.09 -31.27
C GLY A 484 -8.72 -21.96 -32.20
N LYS A 485 -7.54 -21.47 -32.58
CA LYS A 485 -6.57 -22.22 -33.40
C LYS A 485 -6.12 -23.51 -32.70
N LEU A 486 -5.82 -23.44 -31.40
CA LEU A 486 -5.45 -24.61 -30.60
C LEU A 486 -6.60 -25.61 -30.45
N ASN A 487 -7.82 -25.14 -30.20
CA ASN A 487 -8.99 -26.00 -30.06
C ASN A 487 -9.30 -26.74 -31.38
N ILE A 488 -9.14 -26.09 -32.54
CA ILE A 488 -9.25 -26.77 -33.85
C ILE A 488 -8.19 -27.87 -33.97
N LEU A 489 -6.94 -27.60 -33.57
CA LEU A 489 -5.87 -28.59 -33.59
C LEU A 489 -6.19 -29.78 -32.68
N ILE A 490 -6.57 -29.52 -31.43
CA ILE A 490 -6.90 -30.54 -30.42
C ILE A 490 -8.06 -31.42 -30.89
N ARG A 491 -9.10 -30.83 -31.48
CA ARG A 491 -10.24 -31.58 -32.04
C ARG A 491 -9.83 -32.49 -33.21
N LYS A 492 -8.89 -32.05 -34.05
CA LYS A 492 -8.38 -32.85 -35.17
C LYS A 492 -7.49 -34.01 -34.72
N THR A 493 -6.76 -33.82 -33.62
CA THR A 493 -5.78 -34.79 -33.13
C THR A 493 -6.34 -35.79 -32.10
N GLY A 494 -7.44 -35.44 -31.44
CA GLY A 494 -8.00 -36.22 -30.35
C GLY A 494 -7.25 -36.07 -29.02
N ASP A 495 -7.81 -36.67 -27.96
CA ASP A 495 -7.29 -36.54 -26.59
C ASP A 495 -6.03 -37.38 -26.31
N SER A 496 -5.69 -38.34 -27.18
CA SER A 496 -4.59 -39.30 -27.01
C SER A 496 -3.18 -38.73 -27.20
N ILE A 497 -3.04 -37.56 -27.84
CA ILE A 497 -1.75 -36.93 -28.10
C ILE A 497 -1.16 -36.37 -26.80
N ASP A 498 0.15 -36.54 -26.55
CA ASP A 498 0.82 -35.96 -25.38
C ASP A 498 1.25 -34.48 -25.60
N SER A 499 1.79 -33.82 -24.58
CA SER A 499 2.22 -32.42 -24.69
C SER A 499 3.39 -32.23 -25.67
N ASN A 500 4.28 -33.22 -25.82
CA ASN A 500 5.45 -33.14 -26.70
C ASN A 500 5.04 -33.18 -28.17
N GLU A 501 4.13 -34.09 -28.50
CA GLU A 501 3.61 -34.25 -29.84
C GLU A 501 2.70 -33.08 -30.21
N LEU A 502 1.88 -32.59 -29.27
CA LEU A 502 1.12 -31.35 -29.46
C LEU A 502 2.06 -30.15 -29.75
N ALA A 503 3.16 -30.01 -29.01
CA ALA A 503 4.15 -28.96 -29.27
C ALA A 503 4.80 -29.08 -30.66
N ARG A 504 5.16 -30.30 -31.09
CA ARG A 504 5.70 -30.55 -32.43
C ARG A 504 4.70 -30.14 -33.51
N LEU A 505 3.42 -30.45 -33.33
CA LEU A 505 2.35 -30.08 -34.27
C LEU A 505 2.11 -28.56 -34.30
N ILE A 506 2.14 -27.87 -33.15
CA ILE A 506 2.04 -26.40 -33.09
C ILE A 506 3.14 -25.75 -33.94
N VAL A 507 4.39 -26.23 -33.79
CA VAL A 507 5.54 -25.69 -34.53
C VAL A 507 5.45 -26.05 -36.01
N LYS A 508 5.26 -27.34 -36.34
CA LYS A 508 5.23 -27.88 -37.71
C LYS A 508 4.11 -27.27 -38.55
N ASN A 509 2.90 -27.21 -38.01
CA ASN A 509 1.72 -26.70 -38.73
C ASN A 509 1.63 -25.18 -38.71
N ARG A 510 2.56 -24.51 -38.01
CA ARG A 510 2.51 -23.07 -37.73
C ARG A 510 1.16 -22.61 -37.17
N THR A 511 0.55 -23.44 -36.30
CA THR A 511 -0.77 -23.19 -35.72
C THR A 511 -0.84 -21.87 -34.97
N LEU A 512 0.23 -21.53 -34.23
CA LEU A 512 0.40 -20.23 -33.59
C LEU A 512 1.54 -19.46 -34.25
N THR A 513 1.43 -18.14 -34.32
CA THR A 513 2.51 -17.23 -34.74
C THR A 513 3.57 -17.11 -33.64
N ALA A 514 4.77 -16.62 -33.97
CA ALA A 514 5.81 -16.37 -32.96
C ALA A 514 5.34 -15.37 -31.89
N ARG A 515 4.59 -14.33 -32.31
CA ARG A 515 3.95 -13.36 -31.44
C ARG A 515 2.96 -14.02 -30.48
N GLU A 516 2.01 -14.81 -30.98
CA GLU A 516 0.99 -15.47 -30.12
C GLU A 516 1.59 -16.44 -29.09
N LEU A 517 2.76 -16.99 -29.40
CA LEU A 517 3.44 -17.94 -28.54
C LEU A 517 4.25 -17.26 -27.44
N ASN A 518 4.91 -16.14 -27.75
CA ASN A 518 5.98 -15.58 -26.92
C ASN A 518 5.72 -14.16 -26.41
N GLU A 519 4.89 -13.38 -27.09
CA GLU A 519 4.65 -11.98 -26.75
C GLU A 519 3.39 -11.79 -25.91
N ASN A 520 3.20 -10.54 -25.48
CA ASN A 520 2.05 -10.12 -24.72
C ASN A 520 0.80 -10.01 -25.62
N LEU A 521 -0.26 -10.74 -25.27
CA LEU A 521 -1.53 -10.76 -26.03
C LEU A 521 -2.55 -9.76 -25.49
N VAL A 522 -2.39 -9.30 -24.25
CA VAL A 522 -3.23 -8.26 -23.65
C VAL A 522 -2.36 -7.05 -23.37
N GLY A 523 -2.29 -6.11 -24.32
CA GLY A 523 -1.36 -4.98 -24.27
C GLY A 523 -1.48 -4.05 -23.06
N VAL A 524 -2.59 -4.11 -22.33
CA VAL A 524 -2.79 -3.32 -21.09
C VAL A 524 -2.24 -3.99 -19.83
N LEU A 525 -1.87 -5.27 -19.90
CA LEU A 525 -1.30 -6.05 -18.80
C LEU A 525 0.15 -6.42 -19.11
N ASP A 526 1.03 -6.41 -18.12
CA ASP A 526 2.41 -6.85 -18.33
C ASP A 526 2.51 -8.37 -18.33
N LYS A 527 3.36 -8.92 -19.21
CA LYS A 527 3.67 -10.36 -19.35
C LYS A 527 2.46 -11.29 -19.60
N CYS A 528 1.34 -10.80 -20.15
CA CYS A 528 0.15 -11.60 -20.49
C CYS A 528 0.32 -12.39 -21.78
N THR A 529 1.23 -13.36 -21.74
CA THR A 529 1.39 -14.38 -22.79
C THR A 529 0.25 -15.41 -22.72
N LEU A 530 0.06 -16.19 -23.79
CA LEU A 530 -0.94 -17.26 -23.82
C LEU A 530 -0.74 -18.29 -22.69
N TYR A 531 0.51 -18.65 -22.42
CA TYR A 531 0.88 -19.55 -21.32
C TYR A 531 0.44 -18.98 -19.96
N ASN A 532 0.85 -17.74 -19.66
CA ASN A 532 0.54 -17.13 -18.36
C ASN A 532 -0.97 -16.91 -18.18
N PHE A 533 -1.69 -16.62 -19.26
CA PHE A 533 -3.15 -16.53 -19.23
C PHE A 533 -3.81 -17.87 -18.85
N LEU A 534 -3.41 -18.96 -19.51
CA LEU A 534 -3.97 -20.29 -19.26
C LEU A 534 -3.71 -20.74 -17.81
N SER A 535 -2.53 -20.43 -17.27
CA SER A 535 -2.17 -20.75 -15.89
C SER A 535 -3.01 -20.02 -14.83
N SER A 536 -3.79 -19.00 -15.18
CA SER A 536 -4.69 -18.28 -14.26
C SER A 536 -6.04 -17.92 -14.89
N ILE A 537 -6.55 -18.77 -15.78
CA ILE A 537 -7.69 -18.45 -16.65
C ILE A 537 -8.95 -18.00 -15.89
N ASN A 538 -9.25 -18.63 -14.74
CA ASN A 538 -10.46 -18.31 -13.98
C ASN A 538 -10.39 -16.91 -13.36
N VAL A 539 -9.18 -16.47 -13.00
CA VAL A 539 -8.94 -15.10 -12.52
C VAL A 539 -9.21 -14.11 -13.64
N PHE A 540 -8.63 -14.30 -14.82
CA PHE A 540 -8.83 -13.39 -15.95
C PHE A 540 -10.31 -13.32 -16.37
N ILE A 541 -11.00 -14.45 -16.44
CA ILE A 541 -12.43 -14.47 -16.77
C ILE A 541 -13.24 -13.69 -15.72
N SER A 542 -12.94 -13.85 -14.43
CA SER A 542 -13.67 -13.17 -13.35
C SER A 542 -13.54 -11.63 -13.41
N TYR A 543 -12.43 -11.11 -13.94
CA TYR A 543 -12.17 -9.67 -13.98
C TYR A 543 -12.35 -9.00 -15.34
N LEU A 544 -11.95 -9.66 -16.42
CA LEU A 544 -11.85 -9.04 -17.74
C LEU A 544 -13.02 -9.37 -18.66
N ARG A 545 -13.73 -10.46 -18.40
CA ARG A 545 -14.91 -10.81 -19.20
C ARG A 545 -16.01 -9.80 -18.95
N CYS A 546 -16.45 -9.11 -19.99
CA CYS A 546 -17.61 -8.25 -19.91
C CYS A 546 -18.88 -9.10 -19.79
N PRO A 547 -19.85 -8.73 -18.93
CA PRO A 547 -21.17 -9.36 -18.97
C PRO A 547 -21.78 -9.28 -20.38
N GLY A 548 -22.32 -10.40 -20.87
CA GLY A 548 -22.81 -10.54 -22.25
C GLY A 548 -21.75 -11.01 -23.26
N GLU A 549 -20.46 -10.89 -22.95
CA GLU A 549 -19.38 -11.28 -23.86
C GLU A 549 -19.28 -12.81 -24.01
N GLU A 550 -19.24 -13.27 -25.26
CA GLU A 550 -19.04 -14.65 -25.64
C GLU A 550 -17.56 -14.97 -25.83
N LEU A 551 -17.03 -15.88 -25.01
CA LEU A 551 -15.64 -16.33 -25.05
C LEU A 551 -15.64 -17.87 -25.14
N GLY A 552 -16.11 -18.38 -26.28
CA GLY A 552 -16.43 -19.80 -26.47
C GLY A 552 -15.22 -20.73 -26.35
N HIS A 553 -14.07 -20.34 -26.90
CA HIS A 553 -12.84 -21.10 -26.85
C HIS A 553 -12.18 -21.02 -25.48
N ILE A 554 -12.09 -19.84 -24.87
CA ILE A 554 -11.62 -19.65 -23.48
C ILE A 554 -12.43 -20.52 -22.51
N ARG A 555 -13.76 -20.58 -22.65
CA ARG A 555 -14.64 -21.38 -21.77
C ARG A 555 -14.32 -22.87 -21.76
N ILE A 556 -13.78 -23.44 -22.84
CA ILE A 556 -13.41 -24.86 -22.91
C ILE A 556 -12.28 -25.17 -21.91
N PHE A 557 -11.37 -24.20 -21.73
CA PHE A 557 -10.24 -24.32 -20.82
C PHE A 557 -10.58 -23.84 -19.40
N ALA A 558 -11.69 -23.13 -19.21
CA ALA A 558 -12.09 -22.57 -17.93
C ALA A 558 -12.77 -23.61 -17.01
N GLY A 559 -12.72 -23.36 -15.70
CA GLY A 559 -13.37 -24.17 -14.68
C GLY A 559 -12.41 -24.96 -13.79
N VAL A 560 -12.97 -25.43 -12.67
CA VAL A 560 -12.25 -26.10 -11.59
C VAL A 560 -12.35 -27.62 -11.60
N THR A 561 -13.08 -28.19 -12.57
CA THR A 561 -13.22 -29.65 -12.73
C THR A 561 -11.98 -30.25 -13.39
N GLU A 562 -11.81 -31.56 -13.25
CA GLU A 562 -10.60 -32.29 -13.69
C GLU A 562 -10.34 -32.16 -15.20
N LYS A 563 -11.40 -32.17 -16.02
CA LYS A 563 -11.26 -32.17 -17.48
C LYS A 563 -10.66 -30.86 -18.03
N PRO A 564 -11.19 -29.66 -17.73
CA PRO A 564 -10.54 -28.40 -18.06
C PRO A 564 -9.13 -28.29 -17.48
N LYS A 565 -8.90 -28.75 -16.24
CA LYS A 565 -7.60 -28.69 -15.57
C LYS A 565 -6.52 -29.48 -16.34
N ARG A 566 -6.77 -30.75 -16.63
CA ARG A 566 -5.83 -31.60 -17.41
C ARG A 566 -5.55 -31.02 -18.80
N LEU A 567 -6.59 -30.48 -19.43
CA LEU A 567 -6.45 -29.86 -20.75
C LEU A 567 -5.54 -28.61 -20.68
N ARG A 568 -5.68 -27.78 -19.65
CA ARG A 568 -4.78 -26.64 -19.41
C ARG A 568 -3.36 -27.09 -19.18
N GLU A 569 -3.12 -28.07 -18.30
CA GLU A 569 -1.77 -28.59 -18.01
C GLU A 569 -1.07 -29.11 -19.28
N LYS A 570 -1.79 -29.92 -20.07
CA LYS A 570 -1.30 -30.43 -21.36
C LYS A 570 -0.94 -29.31 -22.33
N VAL A 571 -1.81 -28.30 -22.48
CA VAL A 571 -1.57 -27.19 -23.41
C VAL A 571 -0.47 -26.26 -22.91
N CYS A 572 -0.43 -25.93 -21.61
CA CYS A 572 0.63 -25.12 -21.03
C CYS A 572 2.01 -25.75 -21.25
N GLU A 573 2.14 -27.06 -21.02
CA GLU A 573 3.40 -27.76 -21.26
C GLU A 573 3.77 -27.79 -22.74
N ALA A 574 2.79 -28.01 -23.63
CA ALA A 574 3.02 -27.96 -25.07
C ALA A 574 3.47 -26.56 -25.54
N LEU A 575 2.90 -25.48 -24.98
CA LEU A 575 3.29 -24.10 -25.27
C LEU A 575 4.72 -23.80 -24.80
N ARG A 576 5.11 -24.30 -23.61
CA ARG A 576 6.48 -24.16 -23.09
C ARG A 576 7.49 -24.79 -24.05
N ILE A 577 7.27 -26.04 -24.43
CA ILE A 577 8.15 -26.79 -25.36
C ILE A 577 8.17 -26.12 -26.74
N ALA A 578 7.02 -25.68 -27.25
CA ALA A 578 6.94 -25.01 -28.55
C ALA A 578 7.68 -23.66 -28.55
N SER A 579 7.67 -22.93 -27.42
CA SER A 579 8.40 -21.67 -27.23
C SER A 579 9.90 -21.90 -27.28
N GLU A 580 10.41 -22.90 -26.57
CA GLU A 580 11.82 -23.28 -26.57
C GLU A 580 12.32 -23.69 -27.96
N LYS A 581 11.51 -24.38 -28.76
CA LYS A 581 11.88 -24.82 -30.12
C LYS A 581 11.85 -23.72 -31.18
N ARG A 582 11.27 -22.55 -30.88
CA ARG A 582 11.14 -21.42 -31.81
C ARG A 582 11.95 -20.19 -31.44
N ARG A 583 12.53 -20.17 -30.23
CA ARG A 583 13.66 -19.29 -29.91
C ARG A 583 14.91 -19.86 -30.58
#